data_AF-A0A930MJC0-F1
#
_entry.id   AF-A0A930MJC0-F1
#
_cell.length_a   1.000
_cell.length_b   1.000
_cell.length_c   1.000
_cell.angle_alpha   90.00
_cell.angle_beta   90.00
_cell.angle_gamma   90.00
#
_symmetry.space_group_name_H-M   'P 1'
#
loop_
_entity.id
_entity.type
_entity.pdbx_description
1 polymer ?
#
loop_
_entity_poly.entity_id
_entity_poly.type
_entity_poly.pdbx_seq_one_letter_code
_entity_poly.pdbx_strand_id
1 'polypeptide(L)'
;GRYSFPALIPNATNPTWPGYRPLLYAGYTRNGNADGNTVIIRNVVDTGANQPNPYAYTGLTYSGTVYAGYTAGGGTAHGNRVVLHNAQALGNVKIYGGNNPANRTSNNVLQITSKNNRVAGIYGFKTMEFVLDNSLKAADSIWSNAHLVADYMLYVKDNTLQSFDWDQIVVKNYQAWFDHQIALGKKRPVLYLYFPAAMTLYGYAPTLLYNNGDYEYGKTATSYTNGAGIQNPTEICAASQFRLLGLRYKNATETLTAQTPQLHESSPKGSYAGVSIYGNTTENNKLTITAGTHTAARAGYTIARTGSTKNNTLTITGGTVGEAYGGWTEGKNLLASTAVDETHPVAVNAGANAEAEGNKLNLSGGTIGANGKIAGGYRKVYAASVASRVGGRREDEQSQYLGRHDWEQYGNLRRLYRGLRARDG
;
A
#
# COMPACT_ATOMS: atom_id res chain seq x y z
N GLY A 1 -19.14 -17.63 39.05
CA GLY A 1 -18.68 -18.55 40.11
C GLY A 1 -17.20 -18.33 40.35
N ARG A 2 -16.80 -18.08 41.61
CA ARG A 2 -15.41 -17.89 42.02
C ARG A 2 -14.66 -19.22 41.95
N TYR A 3 -13.75 -19.34 40.99
CA TYR A 3 -12.64 -20.28 41.06
C TYR A 3 -11.36 -19.44 41.03
N SER A 4 -10.69 -19.39 42.17
CA SER A 4 -9.37 -18.82 42.35
C SER A 4 -8.36 -19.61 41.51
N PHE A 5 -7.60 -18.92 40.67
CA PHE A 5 -6.44 -19.49 39.99
C PHE A 5 -5.16 -19.23 40.79
N PRO A 6 -4.13 -20.09 40.68
CA PRO A 6 -2.86 -19.88 41.34
C PRO A 6 -2.18 -18.63 40.77
N ALA A 7 -1.81 -17.72 41.68
CA ALA A 7 -0.98 -16.53 41.50
C ALA A 7 -1.30 -15.65 40.26
N LEU A 8 -2.13 -14.64 40.52
CA LEU A 8 -1.81 -13.26 40.14
C LEU A 8 -0.28 -13.07 40.17
N ILE A 9 0.32 -12.65 39.06
CA ILE A 9 1.56 -11.90 39.18
C ILE A 9 1.21 -10.42 39.01
N PRO A 10 1.11 -9.65 40.11
CA PRO A 10 1.15 -8.21 40.06
C PRO A 10 2.52 -7.81 39.52
N ASN A 11 2.56 -6.95 38.51
CA ASN A 11 3.71 -6.10 38.22
C ASN A 11 5.10 -6.80 38.36
N ALA A 12 5.32 -7.96 37.72
CA ALA A 12 6.62 -8.60 37.80
C ALA A 12 7.58 -8.01 36.77
N THR A 13 8.57 -7.31 37.30
CA THR A 13 9.77 -6.88 36.61
C THR A 13 10.67 -8.03 36.13
N ASN A 14 10.37 -9.30 36.42
CA ASN A 14 10.98 -10.48 35.76
C ASN A 14 10.37 -11.81 36.26
N PRO A 15 9.48 -12.50 35.52
CA PRO A 15 9.13 -13.88 35.83
C PRO A 15 9.90 -14.83 34.90
N THR A 16 11.16 -15.13 35.22
CA THR A 16 11.85 -16.28 34.64
C THR A 16 11.68 -17.47 35.58
N TRP A 17 10.70 -18.34 35.30
CA TRP A 17 10.68 -19.67 35.89
C TRP A 17 11.43 -20.60 34.94
N PRO A 18 12.58 -21.19 35.36
CA PRO A 18 13.30 -22.15 34.53
C PRO A 18 12.36 -23.29 34.12
N GLY A 19 12.14 -23.46 32.80
CA GLY A 19 11.39 -24.57 32.23
C GLY A 19 9.90 -24.33 31.91
N TYR A 20 9.28 -23.21 32.32
CA TYR A 20 7.88 -22.91 31.97
C TYR A 20 7.74 -21.59 31.21
N ARG A 21 7.13 -21.66 30.02
CA ARG A 21 6.74 -20.46 29.28
C ARG A 21 5.58 -19.79 30.02
N PRO A 22 5.70 -18.52 30.47
CA PRO A 22 4.63 -17.85 31.18
C PRO A 22 3.36 -17.74 30.31
N LEU A 23 2.23 -18.04 30.93
CA LEU A 23 0.88 -17.96 30.37
C LEU A 23 0.12 -16.85 31.09
N LEU A 24 -0.27 -15.80 30.36
CA LEU A 24 -1.03 -14.68 30.88
C LEU A 24 -2.44 -14.68 30.29
N TYR A 25 -3.45 -14.47 31.13
CA TYR A 25 -4.85 -14.35 30.72
C TYR A 25 -5.42 -13.04 31.27
N ALA A 26 -5.95 -12.16 30.42
CA ALA A 26 -6.75 -11.04 30.90
C ALA A 26 -8.18 -11.47 31.25
N GLY A 27 -8.78 -12.36 30.46
CA GLY A 27 -10.02 -13.05 30.77
C GLY A 27 -9.85 -14.56 30.65
N TYR A 28 -10.25 -15.29 31.69
CA TYR A 28 -10.33 -16.75 31.68
C TYR A 28 -11.68 -17.21 32.21
N THR A 29 -12.25 -18.23 31.57
CA THR A 29 -13.37 -18.97 32.12
C THR A 29 -13.31 -20.44 31.74
N ARG A 30 -13.75 -21.30 32.68
CA ARG A 30 -13.85 -22.73 32.41
C ARG A 30 -15.10 -23.07 31.60
N ASN A 31 -16.25 -22.46 31.91
CA ASN A 31 -17.57 -22.84 31.37
C ASN A 31 -18.44 -21.60 31.07
N GLY A 32 -17.89 -20.59 30.39
CA GLY A 32 -18.63 -19.37 30.05
C GLY A 32 -17.89 -18.52 29.01
N ASN A 33 -18.18 -17.22 28.99
CA ASN A 33 -17.58 -16.29 28.03
C ASN A 33 -16.44 -15.48 28.66
N ALA A 34 -15.41 -15.19 27.86
CA ALA A 34 -14.27 -14.34 28.19
C ALA A 34 -14.21 -13.17 27.19
N ASP A 35 -15.28 -12.38 27.16
CA ASP A 35 -15.47 -11.29 26.20
C ASP A 35 -15.09 -9.93 26.80
N GLY A 36 -14.72 -8.96 25.96
CA GLY A 36 -14.55 -7.56 26.34
C GLY A 36 -13.31 -7.23 27.17
N ASN A 37 -12.35 -8.16 27.27
CA ASN A 37 -11.12 -7.98 28.05
C ASN A 37 -10.09 -7.16 27.28
N THR A 38 -9.27 -6.40 28.00
CA THR A 38 -8.19 -5.61 27.39
C THR A 38 -6.85 -5.93 28.04
N VAL A 39 -5.86 -6.24 27.22
CA VAL A 39 -4.45 -6.33 27.59
C VAL A 39 -3.73 -5.09 27.06
N ILE A 40 -2.94 -4.45 27.91
CA ILE A 40 -2.09 -3.32 27.51
C ILE A 40 -0.65 -3.67 27.87
N ILE A 41 0.20 -3.83 26.87
CA ILE A 41 1.63 -4.10 27.06
C ILE A 41 2.41 -2.85 26.70
N ARG A 42 3.06 -2.25 27.70
CA ARG A 42 3.77 -0.98 27.56
C ARG A 42 5.20 -1.04 28.06
N ASN A 43 6.12 -0.46 27.31
CA ASN A 43 7.52 -0.25 27.71
C ASN A 43 8.24 -1.54 28.13
N VAL A 44 7.96 -2.62 27.42
CA VAL A 44 8.65 -3.90 27.58
C VAL A 44 9.81 -3.92 26.59
N VAL A 45 10.95 -3.39 27.01
CA VAL A 45 12.12 -3.12 26.17
C VAL A 45 13.37 -3.82 26.71
N ASP A 46 14.30 -4.14 25.83
CA ASP A 46 15.62 -4.63 26.23
C ASP A 46 16.63 -3.50 26.29
N THR A 47 17.11 -3.20 27.49
CA THR A 47 18.17 -2.24 27.73
C THR A 47 19.44 -2.69 27.00
N GLY A 48 19.88 -1.91 26.00
CA GLY A 48 21.11 -2.17 25.24
C GLY A 48 20.93 -2.93 23.92
N ALA A 49 19.70 -3.29 23.54
CA ALA A 49 19.48 -3.94 22.25
C ALA A 49 19.69 -2.93 21.09
N ASN A 50 20.60 -3.25 20.16
CA ASN A 50 20.87 -2.41 18.99
C ASN A 50 19.77 -2.57 17.93
N GLN A 51 19.06 -1.50 17.60
CA GLN A 51 17.88 -1.53 16.71
C GLN A 51 17.98 -0.63 15.48
N PRO A 52 19.01 -0.79 14.64
CA PRO A 52 19.10 0.01 13.43
C PRO A 52 18.00 -0.36 12.45
N ASN A 53 17.53 -1.62 12.48
CA ASN A 53 16.47 -2.13 11.65
C ASN A 53 15.87 -3.40 12.27
N PRO A 54 14.75 -3.89 11.73
CA PRO A 54 14.09 -5.06 12.29
C PRO A 54 14.89 -6.37 12.39
N TYR A 55 15.75 -6.63 11.42
CA TYR A 55 16.50 -7.88 11.29
C TYR A 55 17.76 -7.89 12.16
N ALA A 56 18.21 -6.72 12.61
CA ALA A 56 19.39 -6.56 13.47
C ALA A 56 19.09 -6.74 14.97
N TYR A 57 17.83 -6.98 15.34
CA TYR A 57 17.42 -7.11 16.74
C TYR A 57 17.81 -8.47 17.32
N THR A 58 18.62 -8.47 18.37
CA THR A 58 19.11 -9.69 19.05
C THR A 58 18.46 -9.98 20.41
N GLY A 59 17.73 -9.03 21.00
CA GLY A 59 17.19 -9.14 22.38
C GLY A 59 15.81 -9.81 22.47
N LEU A 60 15.66 -11.12 22.28
CA LEU A 60 14.31 -11.75 22.38
C LEU A 60 14.02 -12.27 23.80
N THR A 61 14.17 -11.40 24.80
CA THR A 61 14.29 -11.77 26.23
C THR A 61 13.05 -12.45 26.79
N TYR A 62 11.85 -11.96 26.47
CA TYR A 62 10.60 -12.54 26.99
C TYR A 62 10.04 -13.60 26.05
N SER A 63 9.67 -14.75 26.62
CA SER A 63 8.93 -15.82 25.93
C SER A 63 7.64 -16.12 26.69
N GLY A 64 6.62 -16.64 26.02
CA GLY A 64 5.34 -16.92 26.67
C GLY A 64 4.14 -16.85 25.73
N THR A 65 2.95 -16.92 26.32
CA THR A 65 1.69 -16.72 25.61
C THR A 65 0.79 -15.80 26.41
N VAL A 66 0.17 -14.82 25.73
CA VAL A 66 -0.80 -13.90 26.30
C VAL A 66 -2.15 -14.11 25.61
N TYR A 67 -3.19 -14.35 26.38
CA TYR A 67 -4.58 -14.40 25.93
C TYR A 67 -5.33 -13.18 26.46
N ALA A 68 -5.92 -12.39 25.55
CA ALA A 68 -6.87 -11.36 25.97
C ALA A 68 -8.16 -12.00 26.49
N GLY A 69 -8.68 -13.02 25.80
CA GLY A 69 -9.74 -13.89 26.32
C GLY A 69 -9.44 -15.37 26.09
N TYR A 70 -9.77 -16.21 27.07
CA TYR A 70 -9.66 -17.67 26.98
C TYR A 70 -10.87 -18.35 27.62
N THR A 71 -11.48 -19.27 26.87
CA THR A 71 -12.55 -20.15 27.36
C THR A 71 -12.21 -21.61 27.15
N ALA A 72 -12.22 -22.40 28.22
CA ALA A 72 -11.90 -23.83 28.16
C ALA A 72 -13.10 -24.69 27.70
N GLY A 73 -14.33 -24.22 27.99
CA GLY A 73 -15.58 -24.98 27.86
C GLY A 73 -16.47 -24.55 26.70
N GLY A 74 -15.88 -24.00 25.64
CA GLY A 74 -16.59 -23.70 24.39
C GLY A 74 -17.46 -22.44 24.39
N GLY A 75 -17.31 -21.54 25.37
CA GLY A 75 -17.95 -20.21 25.30
C GLY A 75 -17.27 -19.26 24.31
N THR A 76 -17.60 -17.97 24.36
CA THR A 76 -17.02 -16.96 23.47
C THR A 76 -15.79 -16.27 24.06
N ALA A 77 -14.92 -15.75 23.19
CA ALA A 77 -13.78 -14.89 23.53
C ALA A 77 -13.69 -13.75 22.51
N HIS A 78 -14.69 -12.87 22.54
CA HIS A 78 -15.00 -11.81 21.59
C HIS A 78 -14.82 -10.42 22.20
N GLY A 79 -14.69 -9.40 21.35
CA GLY A 79 -14.57 -7.99 21.76
C GLY A 79 -13.33 -7.70 22.59
N ASN A 80 -12.36 -8.61 22.59
CA ASN A 80 -11.14 -8.48 23.36
C ASN A 80 -10.13 -7.60 22.61
N ARG A 81 -9.27 -6.91 23.34
CA ARG A 81 -8.27 -6.00 22.79
C ARG A 81 -6.88 -6.28 23.34
N VAL A 82 -5.87 -6.26 22.48
CA VAL A 82 -4.46 -6.20 22.87
C VAL A 82 -3.88 -4.90 22.35
N VAL A 83 -3.25 -4.11 23.22
CA VAL A 83 -2.55 -2.87 22.87
C VAL A 83 -1.05 -3.07 23.06
N LEU A 84 -0.28 -2.83 22.01
CA LEU A 84 1.18 -2.81 22.04
C LEU A 84 1.68 -1.37 21.97
N HIS A 85 2.52 -1.01 22.94
CA HIS A 85 3.22 0.26 22.98
C HIS A 85 4.64 0.05 23.50
N ASN A 86 5.63 0.31 22.66
CA ASN A 86 7.04 0.15 22.98
C ASN A 86 7.33 -1.25 23.55
N ALA A 87 6.75 -2.27 22.91
CA ALA A 87 6.82 -3.68 23.33
C ALA A 87 7.88 -4.44 22.51
N GLN A 88 9.14 -4.06 22.69
CA GLN A 88 10.27 -4.49 21.85
C GLN A 88 10.80 -5.89 22.24
N ALA A 89 10.79 -6.22 23.53
CA ALA A 89 11.41 -7.45 24.07
C ALA A 89 10.52 -8.70 23.97
N LEU A 90 9.36 -8.60 23.31
CA LEU A 90 8.34 -9.64 23.24
C LEU A 90 8.48 -10.60 22.05
N GLY A 91 9.58 -10.59 21.32
CA GLY A 91 9.67 -11.35 20.07
C GLY A 91 9.66 -12.90 20.20
N ASN A 92 9.64 -13.45 21.43
CA ASN A 92 9.33 -14.86 21.71
C ASN A 92 7.95 -15.08 22.39
N VAL A 93 7.10 -14.05 22.46
CA VAL A 93 5.75 -14.08 23.05
C VAL A 93 4.68 -14.19 21.98
N LYS A 94 3.76 -15.15 22.12
CA LYS A 94 2.56 -15.26 21.27
C LYS A 94 1.40 -14.48 21.91
N ILE A 95 0.63 -13.75 21.11
CA ILE A 95 -0.53 -13.00 21.58
C ILE A 95 -1.81 -13.49 20.90
N TYR A 96 -2.88 -13.60 21.68
CA TYR A 96 -4.18 -14.12 21.26
C TYR A 96 -5.27 -13.11 21.63
N GLY A 97 -6.08 -12.67 20.64
CA GLY A 97 -7.31 -11.92 20.91
C GLY A 97 -8.37 -12.81 21.59
N GLY A 98 -8.46 -14.06 21.15
CA GLY A 98 -9.22 -15.13 21.76
C GLY A 98 -8.50 -16.46 21.54
N ASN A 99 -8.86 -17.52 22.27
CA ASN A 99 -8.20 -18.81 22.16
C ASN A 99 -8.60 -19.65 20.93
N ASN A 100 -9.41 -19.12 20.01
CA ASN A 100 -9.65 -19.68 18.69
C ASN A 100 -8.75 -18.98 17.65
N PRO A 101 -7.68 -19.63 17.16
CA PRO A 101 -6.62 -18.99 16.36
C PRO A 101 -7.07 -18.52 14.97
N ALA A 102 -8.14 -19.08 14.41
CA ALA A 102 -8.63 -18.76 13.05
C ALA A 102 -9.90 -17.89 13.06
N ASN A 103 -10.29 -17.35 14.22
CA ASN A 103 -11.62 -16.78 14.37
C ASN A 103 -11.73 -15.34 13.85
N ARG A 104 -12.13 -15.20 12.59
CA ARG A 104 -12.44 -13.90 11.95
C ARG A 104 -13.81 -13.33 12.33
N THR A 105 -14.66 -14.11 13.00
CA THR A 105 -15.96 -13.63 13.51
C THR A 105 -15.83 -13.02 14.90
N SER A 106 -14.76 -13.35 15.63
CA SER A 106 -14.40 -12.67 16.88
C SER A 106 -13.99 -11.23 16.59
N ASN A 107 -14.78 -10.25 17.00
CA ASN A 107 -14.51 -8.81 16.89
C ASN A 107 -13.34 -8.34 17.78
N ASN A 108 -12.29 -9.14 17.88
CA ASN A 108 -11.09 -8.88 18.65
C ASN A 108 -10.14 -7.95 17.89
N VAL A 109 -9.45 -7.08 18.63
CA VAL A 109 -8.61 -6.01 18.08
C VAL A 109 -7.18 -6.10 18.58
N LEU A 110 -6.22 -6.09 17.66
CA LEU A 110 -4.82 -5.82 17.96
C LEU A 110 -4.52 -4.36 17.61
N GLN A 111 -4.12 -3.56 18.58
CA GLN A 111 -3.80 -2.15 18.39
C GLN A 111 -2.31 -1.89 18.65
N ILE A 112 -1.66 -1.20 17.72
CA ILE A 112 -0.24 -0.86 17.76
C ILE A 112 -0.13 0.66 17.78
N THR A 113 0.54 1.18 18.82
CA THR A 113 0.51 2.61 19.15
C THR A 113 1.90 3.25 19.23
N SER A 114 2.92 2.55 18.74
CA SER A 114 4.29 3.05 18.67
C SER A 114 5.08 2.27 17.63
N LYS A 115 6.34 2.66 17.42
CA LYS A 115 7.31 1.83 16.71
C LYS A 115 7.86 0.67 17.54
N ASN A 116 8.57 -0.22 16.85
CA ASN A 116 9.42 -1.29 17.37
C ASN A 116 8.70 -2.40 18.15
N ASN A 117 7.37 -2.52 18.06
CA ASN A 117 6.66 -3.59 18.73
C ASN A 117 6.99 -4.94 18.08
N ARG A 118 7.16 -5.98 18.89
CA ARG A 118 7.56 -7.32 18.47
C ARG A 118 6.69 -8.37 19.12
N VAL A 119 6.40 -9.44 18.40
CA VAL A 119 5.79 -10.65 18.96
C VAL A 119 6.30 -11.88 18.20
N ALA A 120 6.25 -13.04 18.83
CA ALA A 120 6.48 -14.30 18.14
C ALA A 120 5.37 -14.59 17.13
N GLY A 121 4.11 -14.39 17.54
CA GLY A 121 2.96 -14.71 16.72
C GLY A 121 1.70 -14.02 17.21
N ILE A 122 0.77 -13.79 16.29
CA ILE A 122 -0.55 -13.19 16.53
C ILE A 122 -1.64 -14.18 16.13
N TYR A 123 -2.73 -14.23 16.89
CA TYR A 123 -3.81 -15.18 16.68
C TYR A 123 -5.17 -14.63 17.12
N GLY A 124 -6.25 -15.02 16.43
CA GLY A 124 -7.62 -14.75 16.88
C GLY A 124 -8.00 -13.27 16.91
N PHE A 125 -7.42 -12.47 16.02
CA PHE A 125 -7.79 -11.06 15.81
C PHE A 125 -8.60 -10.90 14.53
N LYS A 126 -9.60 -10.02 14.55
CA LYS A 126 -10.33 -9.59 13.34
C LYS A 126 -9.78 -8.28 12.79
N THR A 127 -9.40 -7.35 13.66
CA THR A 127 -8.94 -6.01 13.27
C THR A 127 -7.53 -5.76 13.78
N MET A 128 -6.69 -5.19 12.91
CA MET A 128 -5.36 -4.69 13.27
C MET A 128 -5.36 -3.18 13.09
N GLU A 129 -5.21 -2.45 14.19
CA GLU A 129 -5.21 -0.99 14.22
C GLU A 129 -3.81 -0.44 14.43
N PHE A 130 -3.37 0.45 13.54
CA PHE A 130 -2.13 1.21 13.66
C PHE A 130 -2.47 2.65 13.98
N VAL A 131 -2.04 3.12 15.15
CA VAL A 131 -2.22 4.52 15.58
C VAL A 131 -0.90 5.23 15.38
N LEU A 132 -0.85 6.15 14.41
CA LEU A 132 0.37 6.88 14.09
C LEU A 132 0.58 8.07 15.02
N ASP A 133 1.85 8.43 15.18
CA ASP A 133 2.31 9.66 15.80
C ASP A 133 3.46 10.26 14.98
N ASN A 134 3.71 11.57 15.12
CA ASN A 134 4.68 12.30 14.31
C ASN A 134 6.15 11.95 14.61
N SER A 135 6.45 11.19 15.67
CA SER A 135 7.82 10.70 15.95
C SER A 135 8.23 9.54 15.04
N LEU A 136 7.27 8.89 14.36
CA LEU A 136 7.52 7.84 13.38
C LEU A 136 8.19 8.42 12.13
N LYS A 137 9.38 7.91 11.83
CA LYS A 137 10.21 8.38 10.71
C LYS A 137 9.90 7.61 9.44
N ALA A 138 9.52 8.31 8.38
CA ALA A 138 9.44 7.74 7.05
C ALA A 138 10.83 7.63 6.38
N ALA A 139 11.01 6.60 5.58
CA ALA A 139 12.01 6.63 4.52
C ALA A 139 11.53 7.55 3.40
N ASP A 140 12.43 8.34 2.81
CA ASP A 140 12.14 9.08 1.57
C ASP A 140 12.53 8.27 0.35
N SER A 141 12.07 7.02 0.31
CA SER A 141 12.61 6.06 -0.61
C SER A 141 11.66 4.88 -0.76
N ILE A 142 11.29 4.64 -2.01
CA ILE A 142 10.67 3.40 -2.47
C ILE A 142 11.73 2.34 -2.82
N TRP A 143 13.01 2.64 -2.61
CA TRP A 143 14.16 1.84 -3.03
C TRP A 143 14.43 0.68 -2.06
N SER A 144 15.19 -0.31 -2.53
CA SER A 144 15.67 -1.45 -1.72
C SER A 144 16.17 -0.96 -0.36
N ASN A 145 15.80 -1.67 0.70
CA ASN A 145 16.17 -1.35 2.08
C ASN A 145 15.49 -0.12 2.71
N ALA A 146 14.37 0.37 2.17
CA ALA A 146 13.53 1.33 2.90
C ALA A 146 13.20 0.83 4.33
N HIS A 147 13.02 -0.48 4.51
CA HIS A 147 12.84 -1.13 5.82
C HIS A 147 14.05 -1.04 6.76
N LEU A 148 15.24 -0.67 6.26
CA LEU A 148 16.45 -0.44 7.06
C LEU A 148 16.55 1.01 7.56
N VAL A 149 15.76 1.93 7.01
CA VAL A 149 15.86 3.37 7.31
C VAL A 149 14.53 4.00 7.76
N ALA A 150 13.39 3.42 7.37
CA ALA A 150 12.09 3.76 7.93
C ALA A 150 11.92 3.12 9.31
N ASP A 151 11.15 3.79 10.17
CA ASP A 151 10.61 3.13 11.35
C ASP A 151 9.60 2.03 10.94
N TYR A 152 9.36 1.10 11.87
CA TYR A 152 8.32 0.09 11.74
C TYR A 152 7.47 0.00 12.99
N MET A 153 6.20 -0.36 12.83
CA MET A 153 5.27 -0.45 13.96
C MET A 153 5.23 -1.84 14.60
N LEU A 154 5.09 -2.91 13.80
CA LEU A 154 4.97 -4.28 14.29
C LEU A 154 5.88 -5.25 13.53
N TYR A 155 6.67 -6.00 14.29
CA TYR A 155 7.41 -7.17 13.85
C TYR A 155 6.74 -8.45 14.36
N VAL A 156 6.43 -9.39 13.47
CA VAL A 156 5.94 -10.73 13.82
C VAL A 156 6.90 -11.79 13.29
N LYS A 157 7.45 -12.58 14.20
CA LYS A 157 8.53 -13.54 13.92
C LYS A 157 8.06 -14.75 13.13
N ASP A 158 7.02 -15.41 13.61
CA ASP A 158 6.57 -16.72 13.13
C ASP A 158 5.34 -16.55 12.23
N ASN A 159 5.28 -17.31 11.14
CA ASN A 159 4.06 -17.40 10.33
C ASN A 159 2.98 -18.16 11.12
N THR A 160 1.89 -17.47 11.44
CA THR A 160 0.82 -17.96 12.32
C THR A 160 -0.41 -18.46 11.58
N LEU A 161 -0.42 -18.41 10.24
CA LEU A 161 -1.60 -18.64 9.39
C LEU A 161 -2.80 -17.72 9.72
N GLN A 162 -2.59 -16.70 10.57
CA GLN A 162 -3.55 -15.61 10.76
C GLN A 162 -3.84 -14.95 9.40
N SER A 163 -5.08 -14.53 9.22
CA SER A 163 -5.52 -13.79 8.03
C SER A 163 -6.40 -12.62 8.41
N PHE A 164 -6.48 -11.63 7.53
CA PHE A 164 -7.30 -10.44 7.72
C PHE A 164 -8.03 -10.09 6.43
N ASP A 165 -9.19 -9.46 6.54
CA ASP A 165 -9.74 -8.70 5.42
C ASP A 165 -8.94 -7.41 5.36
N TRP A 166 -8.62 -6.95 4.15
CA TRP A 166 -7.74 -5.81 3.97
C TRP A 166 -8.32 -4.52 4.57
N ASP A 167 -9.64 -4.39 4.57
CA ASP A 167 -10.38 -3.29 5.22
C ASP A 167 -10.26 -3.33 6.76
N GLN A 168 -9.96 -4.49 7.35
CA GLN A 168 -9.71 -4.66 8.79
C GLN A 168 -8.26 -4.34 9.20
N ILE A 169 -7.41 -3.93 8.25
CA ILE A 169 -6.13 -3.27 8.55
C ILE A 169 -6.39 -1.76 8.60
N VAL A 170 -6.58 -1.24 9.80
CA VAL A 170 -7.00 0.15 10.04
C VAL A 170 -5.78 0.99 10.41
N VAL A 171 -5.69 2.19 9.83
CA VAL A 171 -4.66 3.18 10.16
C VAL A 171 -5.36 4.43 10.67
N LYS A 172 -4.89 4.98 11.79
CA LYS A 172 -5.43 6.18 12.43
C LYS A 172 -4.37 7.26 12.50
N ASN A 173 -4.80 8.53 12.50
CA ASN A 173 -3.93 9.71 12.53
C ASN A 173 -2.99 9.80 11.32
N TYR A 174 -3.37 9.22 10.18
CA TYR A 174 -2.47 9.18 9.03
C TYR A 174 -2.31 10.55 8.38
N GLN A 175 -3.33 11.41 8.42
CA GLN A 175 -3.26 12.76 7.83
C GLN A 175 -2.17 13.60 8.49
N ALA A 176 -2.25 13.75 9.83
CA ALA A 176 -1.27 14.51 10.60
C ALA A 176 0.15 13.97 10.41
N TRP A 177 0.31 12.64 10.34
CA TRP A 177 1.60 12.02 10.08
C TRP A 177 2.14 12.34 8.68
N PHE A 178 1.33 12.17 7.62
CA PHE A 178 1.75 12.46 6.25
C PHE A 178 2.08 13.93 6.05
N ASP A 179 1.26 14.84 6.58
CA ASP A 179 1.52 16.29 6.54
C ASP A 179 2.85 16.63 7.21
N HIS A 180 3.14 16.00 8.35
CA HIS A 180 4.42 16.15 9.03
C HIS A 180 5.59 15.66 8.16
N GLN A 181 5.47 14.49 7.50
CA GLN A 181 6.54 14.01 6.62
C GLN A 181 6.80 14.95 5.43
N ILE A 182 5.75 15.56 4.87
CA ILE A 182 5.89 16.53 3.77
C ILE A 182 6.54 17.82 4.24
N ALA A 183 6.18 18.30 5.42
CA ALA A 183 6.84 19.45 6.03
C ALA A 183 8.34 19.19 6.28
N LEU A 184 8.73 17.93 6.51
CA LEU A 184 10.14 17.48 6.59
C LEU A 184 10.80 17.31 5.20
N GLY A 185 10.11 17.63 4.11
CA GLY A 185 10.62 17.54 2.74
C GLY A 185 10.62 16.14 2.14
N LYS A 186 9.95 15.16 2.76
CA LYS A 186 9.85 13.79 2.23
C LYS A 186 8.99 13.78 0.98
N LYS A 187 9.58 13.42 -0.17
CA LYS A 187 8.86 13.36 -1.45
C LYS A 187 8.06 12.07 -1.61
N ARG A 188 8.49 10.98 -0.98
CA ARG A 188 7.90 9.64 -1.14
C ARG A 188 7.94 8.91 0.21
N PRO A 189 7.18 9.38 1.21
CA PRO A 189 7.24 8.81 2.55
C PRO A 189 6.77 7.35 2.55
N VAL A 190 7.63 6.47 3.09
CA VAL A 190 7.35 5.06 3.34
C VAL A 190 7.46 4.76 4.83
N LEU A 191 6.43 4.12 5.39
CA LEU A 191 6.43 3.60 6.76
C LEU A 191 5.98 2.14 6.77
N TYR A 192 6.64 1.30 7.57
CA TYR A 192 6.29 -0.11 7.71
C TYR A 192 5.32 -0.30 8.86
N LEU A 193 4.11 -0.80 8.56
CA LEU A 193 3.13 -1.11 9.59
C LEU A 193 3.39 -2.49 10.18
N TYR A 194 3.67 -3.48 9.33
CA TYR A 194 3.79 -4.89 9.70
C TYR A 194 4.79 -5.61 8.80
N PHE A 195 5.57 -6.57 9.34
CA PHE A 195 6.43 -7.55 8.64
C PHE A 195 7.09 -8.52 9.68
N PRO A 196 7.92 -9.52 9.33
CA PRO A 196 8.05 -10.20 8.04
C PRO A 196 7.14 -11.44 7.91
N ALA A 197 6.50 -11.90 8.98
CA ALA A 197 5.70 -13.12 8.91
C ALA A 197 4.61 -13.01 7.83
N ALA A 198 4.56 -14.00 6.94
CA ALA A 198 3.57 -14.03 5.87
C ALA A 198 2.15 -14.13 6.43
N MET A 199 1.21 -13.47 5.75
CA MET A 199 -0.18 -13.35 6.13
C MET A 199 -1.06 -13.28 4.88
N THR A 200 -2.20 -13.99 4.91
CA THR A 200 -3.20 -13.89 3.83
C THR A 200 -4.11 -12.69 4.08
N LEU A 201 -4.24 -11.84 3.07
CA LEU A 201 -5.14 -10.71 3.02
C LEU A 201 -6.25 -10.98 2.01
N TYR A 202 -7.50 -10.84 2.44
CA TYR A 202 -8.69 -10.97 1.58
C TYR A 202 -9.25 -9.58 1.24
N GLY A 203 -9.86 -9.45 0.07
CA GLY A 203 -10.31 -8.16 -0.47
C GLY A 203 -9.16 -7.17 -0.75
N TYR A 204 -7.95 -7.66 -1.02
CA TYR A 204 -6.79 -6.77 -1.14
C TYR A 204 -6.81 -5.95 -2.43
N ALA A 205 -6.69 -4.63 -2.24
CA ALA A 205 -6.30 -3.66 -3.26
C ALA A 205 -5.55 -2.50 -2.60
N PRO A 206 -4.56 -1.88 -3.24
CA PRO A 206 -3.99 -0.60 -2.78
C PRO A 206 -5.11 0.39 -2.44
N THR A 207 -5.07 0.99 -1.25
CA THR A 207 -6.17 1.82 -0.76
C THR A 207 -5.67 3.24 -0.51
N LEU A 208 -6.27 4.21 -1.20
CA LEU A 208 -6.07 5.63 -0.91
C LEU A 208 -6.60 5.92 0.50
N LEU A 209 -5.84 6.66 1.28
CA LEU A 209 -6.23 7.15 2.60
C LEU A 209 -6.32 8.67 2.60
N TYR A 210 -5.41 9.36 1.91
CA TYR A 210 -5.34 10.82 1.97
C TYR A 210 -4.75 11.43 0.70
N ASN A 211 -5.24 12.61 0.32
CA ASN A 211 -4.62 13.47 -0.67
C ASN A 211 -4.13 14.76 0.01
N ASN A 212 -2.85 15.13 -0.18
CA ASN A 212 -2.34 16.45 0.20
C ASN A 212 -1.66 17.11 -0.99
N GLY A 213 -2.29 18.15 -1.54
CA GLY A 213 -1.78 18.89 -2.69
C GLY A 213 -1.52 17.98 -3.89
N ASP A 214 -0.25 17.81 -4.24
CA ASP A 214 0.22 17.01 -5.39
C ASP A 214 0.40 15.51 -5.09
N TYR A 215 0.16 15.12 -3.84
CA TYR A 215 0.49 13.80 -3.34
C TYR A 215 -0.74 12.99 -2.99
N GLU A 216 -0.64 11.69 -3.26
CA GLU A 216 -1.56 10.66 -2.81
C GLU A 216 -0.87 9.76 -1.79
N TYR A 217 -1.63 9.35 -0.78
CA TYR A 217 -1.13 8.54 0.32
C TYR A 217 -2.07 7.40 0.61
N GLY A 218 -1.52 6.22 0.82
CA GLY A 218 -2.33 5.05 1.05
C GLY A 218 -1.59 3.91 1.70
N LYS A 219 -2.31 2.81 1.88
CA LYS A 219 -1.77 1.53 2.35
C LYS A 219 -1.59 0.55 1.21
N THR A 220 -0.52 -0.21 1.28
CA THR A 220 -0.15 -1.28 0.34
C THR A 220 0.35 -2.51 1.08
N ALA A 221 0.30 -3.67 0.42
CA ALA A 221 0.88 -4.91 0.92
C ALA A 221 1.77 -5.56 -0.15
N THR A 222 2.79 -6.28 0.32
CA THR A 222 3.83 -6.87 -0.53
C THR A 222 4.21 -8.27 -0.03
N SER A 223 4.49 -9.21 -0.94
CA SER A 223 4.84 -10.61 -0.58
C SER A 223 6.31 -10.85 -0.22
N TYR A 224 7.22 -9.91 -0.49
CA TYR A 224 8.66 -10.14 -0.35
C TYR A 224 9.30 -9.21 0.68
N THR A 225 10.15 -9.79 1.54
CA THR A 225 10.84 -9.11 2.65
C THR A 225 11.81 -8.02 2.21
N ASN A 226 12.30 -8.08 0.96
CA ASN A 226 13.24 -7.11 0.37
C ASN A 226 12.72 -6.43 -0.91
N GLY A 227 11.45 -6.61 -1.27
CA GLY A 227 10.95 -6.29 -2.61
C GLY A 227 10.06 -5.07 -2.63
N ALA A 228 10.32 -4.12 -3.51
CA ALA A 228 9.48 -2.94 -3.70
C ALA A 228 8.17 -3.22 -4.50
N GLY A 229 7.67 -4.46 -4.47
CA GLY A 229 6.59 -4.94 -5.33
C GLY A 229 5.23 -4.85 -4.66
N ILE A 230 4.37 -4.00 -5.17
CA ILE A 230 2.96 -3.88 -4.82
C ILE A 230 2.26 -5.02 -5.54
N GLN A 231 1.63 -5.93 -4.81
CA GLN A 231 0.88 -6.99 -5.49
C GLN A 231 -0.30 -6.38 -6.26
N ASN A 232 -0.55 -6.91 -7.46
CA ASN A 232 -1.76 -6.57 -8.21
C ASN A 232 -3.00 -6.95 -7.37
N PRO A 233 -4.10 -6.20 -7.46
CA PRO A 233 -5.35 -6.56 -6.80
C PRO A 233 -5.90 -7.86 -7.40
N THR A 234 -5.62 -8.99 -6.74
CA THR A 234 -6.12 -10.32 -7.10
C THR A 234 -7.23 -10.78 -6.15
N GLU A 235 -7.85 -9.85 -5.42
CA GLU A 235 -8.80 -10.10 -4.31
C GLU A 235 -8.18 -10.84 -3.12
N ILE A 236 -7.17 -11.69 -3.31
CA ILE A 236 -6.40 -12.36 -2.26
C ILE A 236 -4.91 -12.06 -2.45
N CYS A 237 -4.22 -11.67 -1.38
CA CYS A 237 -2.82 -11.29 -1.35
C CYS A 237 -2.08 -12.06 -0.26
N ALA A 238 -0.98 -12.73 -0.60
CA ALA A 238 -0.08 -13.36 0.37
C ALA A 238 1.03 -12.37 0.71
N ALA A 239 0.83 -11.57 1.75
CA ALA A 239 1.70 -10.46 2.10
C ALA A 239 2.63 -10.82 3.26
N SER A 240 3.88 -10.39 3.19
CA SER A 240 4.82 -10.40 4.29
C SER A 240 5.08 -9.00 4.84
N GLN A 241 4.57 -7.94 4.20
CA GLN A 241 4.71 -6.57 4.68
C GLN A 241 3.49 -5.72 4.37
N PHE A 242 3.08 -4.87 5.31
CA PHE A 242 2.11 -3.78 5.12
C PHE A 242 2.81 -2.45 5.26
N ARG A 243 2.50 -1.51 4.37
CA ARG A 243 3.22 -0.24 4.30
C ARG A 243 2.26 0.90 4.04
N LEU A 244 2.60 2.06 4.59
CA LEU A 244 2.15 3.33 4.07
C LEU A 244 3.11 3.79 2.99
N LEU A 245 2.56 4.30 1.89
CA LEU A 245 3.32 4.79 0.76
C LEU A 245 2.66 6.05 0.20
N GLY A 246 3.43 7.15 0.19
CA GLY A 246 3.10 8.39 -0.49
C GLY A 246 3.75 8.49 -1.87
N LEU A 247 2.99 8.99 -2.85
CA LEU A 247 3.43 9.21 -4.22
C LEU A 247 2.99 10.58 -4.72
N ARG A 248 3.82 11.23 -5.53
CA ARG A 248 3.42 12.44 -6.25
C ARG A 248 2.71 12.02 -7.53
N TYR A 249 1.44 12.35 -7.66
CA TYR A 249 0.62 11.92 -8.80
C TYR A 249 0.41 13.04 -9.83
N LYS A 250 0.58 14.31 -9.43
CA LYS A 250 0.39 15.47 -10.31
C LYS A 250 1.46 16.55 -10.14
N ASN A 251 1.55 17.41 -11.14
CA ASN A 251 2.49 18.54 -11.19
C ASN A 251 3.96 18.13 -10.95
N ALA A 252 4.31 16.85 -11.15
CA ALA A 252 5.68 16.38 -11.04
C ALA A 252 6.48 16.80 -12.26
N THR A 253 7.73 17.22 -12.07
CA THR A 253 8.67 17.53 -13.15
C THR A 253 9.95 16.74 -12.91
N GLU A 254 10.30 15.86 -13.83
CA GLU A 254 11.48 14.98 -13.72
C GLU A 254 12.29 15.03 -15.02
N THR A 255 13.62 14.99 -14.88
CA THR A 255 14.56 14.83 -16.00
C THR A 255 15.46 13.62 -15.70
N LEU A 256 15.42 12.61 -16.56
CA LEU A 256 16.08 11.33 -16.31
C LEU A 256 17.11 11.00 -17.40
N THR A 257 18.24 10.49 -16.95
CA THR A 257 19.34 9.93 -17.76
C THR A 257 19.47 8.41 -17.61
N ALA A 258 18.65 7.82 -16.75
CA ALA A 258 18.58 6.39 -16.49
C ALA A 258 17.16 6.02 -16.05
N GLN A 259 16.78 4.77 -16.26
CA GLN A 259 15.48 4.27 -15.86
C GLN A 259 15.23 4.48 -14.37
N THR A 260 14.04 5.00 -14.02
CA THR A 260 13.56 4.99 -12.63
C THR A 260 13.67 3.55 -12.10
N PRO A 261 14.44 3.31 -11.01
CA PRO A 261 14.61 1.96 -10.51
C PRO A 261 13.25 1.29 -10.27
N GLN A 262 13.13 0.02 -10.65
CA GLN A 262 11.82 -0.61 -10.64
C GLN A 262 11.37 -0.92 -9.22
N LEU A 263 10.11 -0.60 -8.97
CA LEU A 263 9.32 -1.23 -7.94
C LEU A 263 8.96 -2.63 -8.49
N HIS A 264 9.27 -3.70 -7.77
CA HIS A 264 9.24 -5.09 -8.26
C HIS A 264 7.93 -5.50 -8.98
N GLU A 265 8.02 -6.51 -9.87
CA GLU A 265 7.08 -7.17 -10.83
C GLU A 265 5.62 -6.70 -11.01
N SER A 266 4.93 -6.17 -10.01
CA SER A 266 3.53 -5.72 -10.04
C SER A 266 3.31 -4.24 -9.67
N SER A 267 4.40 -3.48 -9.45
CA SER A 267 4.39 -2.03 -9.21
C SER A 267 4.59 -1.19 -10.50
N PRO A 268 4.51 0.16 -10.44
CA PRO A 268 4.92 1.03 -11.54
C PRO A 268 6.26 0.64 -12.17
N LYS A 269 6.24 0.30 -13.47
CA LYS A 269 7.42 -0.06 -14.26
C LYS A 269 7.82 1.05 -15.22
N GLY A 270 9.12 1.07 -15.52
CA GLY A 270 9.71 2.07 -16.40
C GLY A 270 9.83 3.42 -15.71
N SER A 271 10.01 4.45 -16.52
CA SER A 271 10.28 5.81 -16.06
C SER A 271 9.03 6.66 -16.06
N TYR A 272 8.86 7.45 -15.00
CA TYR A 272 7.67 8.28 -14.83
C TYR A 272 7.98 9.58 -14.08
N ALA A 273 7.14 10.60 -14.31
CA ALA A 273 7.14 11.81 -13.48
C ALA A 273 6.06 11.71 -12.40
N GLY A 274 4.77 11.74 -12.77
CA GLY A 274 3.66 11.52 -11.84
C GLY A 274 3.13 10.11 -11.93
N VAL A 275 2.82 9.53 -10.77
CA VAL A 275 2.31 8.15 -10.68
C VAL A 275 1.15 8.07 -9.71
N SER A 276 0.12 7.30 -10.08
CA SER A 276 -1.03 6.99 -9.25
C SER A 276 -1.25 5.49 -9.17
N ILE A 277 -1.18 4.93 -7.96
CA ILE A 277 -1.50 3.52 -7.69
C ILE A 277 -2.82 3.37 -6.92
N TYR A 278 -3.39 4.47 -6.43
CA TYR A 278 -4.59 4.44 -5.60
C TYR A 278 -5.86 4.96 -6.29
N GLY A 279 -5.75 5.52 -7.49
CA GLY A 279 -6.92 5.90 -8.29
C GLY A 279 -7.04 7.37 -8.66
N ASN A 280 -6.11 8.22 -8.21
CA ASN A 280 -6.12 9.62 -8.61
C ASN A 280 -5.76 9.78 -10.08
N THR A 281 -6.28 10.84 -10.69
CA THR A 281 -5.93 11.23 -12.06
C THR A 281 -4.53 11.83 -12.09
N THR A 282 -3.60 11.20 -12.81
CA THR A 282 -2.27 11.80 -13.02
C THR A 282 -2.39 13.00 -13.94
N GLU A 283 -2.01 14.19 -13.46
CA GLU A 283 -2.20 15.42 -14.22
C GLU A 283 -1.00 16.38 -14.23
N ASN A 284 -0.84 17.08 -15.35
CA ASN A 284 0.14 18.16 -15.53
C ASN A 284 1.60 17.77 -15.22
N ASN A 285 1.92 16.47 -15.30
CA ASN A 285 3.26 15.97 -15.07
C ASN A 285 4.14 16.17 -16.30
N LYS A 286 5.42 16.45 -16.09
CA LYS A 286 6.42 16.67 -17.13
C LYS A 286 7.59 15.72 -16.93
N LEU A 287 7.83 14.84 -17.90
CA LEU A 287 8.98 13.93 -17.90
C LEU A 287 9.89 14.25 -19.09
N THR A 288 11.17 14.46 -18.83
CA THR A 288 12.19 14.62 -19.86
C THR A 288 13.19 13.47 -19.82
N ILE A 289 13.42 12.78 -20.94
CA ILE A 289 14.46 11.75 -21.08
C ILE A 289 15.58 12.31 -21.94
N THR A 290 16.80 12.36 -21.39
CA THR A 290 17.97 12.93 -22.09
C THR A 290 19.03 11.89 -22.46
N ALA A 291 19.04 10.73 -21.79
CA ALA A 291 20.01 9.66 -22.03
C ALA A 291 19.52 8.34 -21.41
N GLY A 292 20.30 7.26 -21.57
CA GLY A 292 20.09 5.97 -20.91
C GLY A 292 19.14 5.04 -21.64
N THR A 293 18.89 3.87 -21.03
CA THR A 293 17.96 2.85 -21.55
C THR A 293 16.76 2.74 -20.63
N HIS A 294 15.58 2.94 -21.19
CA HIS A 294 14.29 2.95 -20.51
C HIS A 294 13.38 1.91 -21.17
N THR A 295 12.86 0.95 -20.41
CA THR A 295 11.91 -0.03 -20.98
C THR A 295 10.59 0.61 -21.37
N ALA A 296 10.19 1.65 -20.64
CA ALA A 296 9.10 2.54 -20.99
C ALA A 296 9.27 3.90 -20.31
N ALA A 297 8.66 4.95 -20.87
CA ALA A 297 8.59 6.29 -20.30
C ALA A 297 7.14 6.81 -20.34
N ARG A 298 6.66 7.35 -19.22
CA ARG A 298 5.27 7.81 -19.03
C ARG A 298 5.26 9.10 -18.21
N ALA A 299 4.89 10.26 -18.76
CA ALA A 299 4.89 11.47 -17.92
C ALA A 299 3.83 11.42 -16.81
N GLY A 300 2.62 10.96 -17.12
CA GLY A 300 1.62 10.54 -16.14
C GLY A 300 1.34 9.04 -16.21
N TYR A 301 1.38 8.34 -15.08
CA TYR A 301 1.15 6.90 -15.01
C TYR A 301 0.11 6.50 -13.95
N THR A 302 -1.14 6.31 -14.37
CA THR A 302 -2.23 5.85 -13.52
C THR A 302 -2.43 4.33 -13.69
N ILE A 303 -2.20 3.55 -12.63
CA ILE A 303 -2.18 2.08 -12.66
C ILE A 303 -3.39 1.47 -11.96
N ALA A 304 -4.05 2.25 -11.11
CA ALA A 304 -5.29 1.84 -10.47
C ALA A 304 -6.42 1.63 -11.50
N ARG A 305 -7.45 0.87 -11.09
CA ARG A 305 -8.68 0.66 -11.88
C ARG A 305 -9.57 1.91 -11.94
N THR A 306 -9.17 2.97 -11.24
CA THR A 306 -9.77 4.29 -11.31
C THR A 306 -8.72 5.34 -11.64
N GLY A 307 -9.18 6.49 -12.14
CA GLY A 307 -8.36 7.66 -12.41
C GLY A 307 -8.01 7.83 -13.88
N SER A 308 -8.01 9.07 -14.34
CA SER A 308 -7.60 9.45 -15.69
C SER A 308 -6.09 9.67 -15.78
N THR A 309 -5.63 10.07 -16.97
CA THR A 309 -4.33 10.71 -17.15
C THR A 309 -4.54 11.95 -18.02
N LYS A 310 -4.18 13.14 -17.54
CA LYS A 310 -4.54 14.42 -18.18
C LYS A 310 -3.37 15.40 -18.31
N ASN A 311 -3.22 16.03 -19.47
CA ASN A 311 -2.30 17.15 -19.67
C ASN A 311 -0.82 16.86 -19.30
N ASN A 312 -0.41 15.59 -19.31
CA ASN A 312 0.96 15.21 -19.02
C ASN A 312 1.82 15.36 -20.28
N THR A 313 3.09 15.75 -20.14
CA THR A 313 4.02 15.97 -21.25
C THR A 313 5.26 15.12 -21.09
N LEU A 314 5.47 14.19 -22.01
CA LEU A 314 6.72 13.46 -22.16
C LEU A 314 7.57 14.12 -23.24
N THR A 315 8.82 14.43 -22.95
CA THR A 315 9.81 14.95 -23.89
C THR A 315 10.99 13.99 -23.95
N ILE A 316 11.37 13.53 -25.14
CA ILE A 316 12.54 12.67 -25.35
C ILE A 316 13.51 13.41 -26.26
N THR A 317 14.70 13.71 -25.73
CA THR A 317 15.79 14.38 -26.45
C THR A 317 16.98 13.46 -26.68
N GLY A 318 17.04 12.30 -26.01
CA GLY A 318 18.11 11.31 -26.14
C GLY A 318 17.79 10.00 -25.43
N GLY A 319 18.71 9.03 -25.52
CA GLY A 319 18.54 7.68 -24.94
C GLY A 319 17.74 6.72 -25.82
N THR A 320 17.50 5.51 -25.28
CA THR A 320 16.70 4.46 -25.90
C THR A 320 15.48 4.19 -25.04
N VAL A 321 14.28 4.33 -25.62
CA VAL A 321 13.00 4.16 -24.90
C VAL A 321 12.18 3.07 -25.58
N GLY A 322 11.81 2.02 -24.85
CA GLY A 322 10.99 0.93 -25.38
C GLY A 322 9.58 1.37 -25.76
N GLU A 323 8.81 1.90 -24.80
CA GLU A 323 7.48 2.48 -25.04
C GLU A 323 7.40 3.92 -24.52
N ALA A 324 6.69 4.83 -25.19
CA ALA A 324 6.64 6.24 -24.81
C ALA A 324 5.22 6.81 -24.78
N TYR A 325 4.79 7.30 -23.62
CA TYR A 325 3.46 7.88 -23.45
C TYR A 325 3.53 9.23 -22.74
N GLY A 326 2.83 10.26 -23.24
CA GLY A 326 2.60 11.46 -22.46
C GLY A 326 1.79 11.14 -21.20
N GLY A 327 0.73 10.36 -21.34
CA GLY A 327 -0.07 9.83 -20.23
C GLY A 327 -0.52 8.40 -20.48
N TRP A 328 -0.55 7.58 -19.43
CA TRP A 328 -1.05 6.22 -19.46
C TRP A 328 -2.03 5.98 -18.30
N THR A 329 -3.20 5.42 -18.59
CA THR A 329 -4.16 5.01 -17.56
C THR A 329 -4.72 3.59 -17.74
N GLU A 330 -4.77 2.86 -16.63
CA GLU A 330 -5.57 1.63 -16.42
C GLU A 330 -6.97 1.92 -15.84
N GLY A 331 -7.31 3.19 -15.65
CA GLY A 331 -8.60 3.59 -15.14
C GLY A 331 -9.73 3.13 -16.04
N LYS A 332 -10.77 2.56 -15.42
CA LYS A 332 -12.09 2.38 -16.02
C LYS A 332 -12.99 3.57 -15.67
N ASN A 333 -12.99 3.95 -14.39
CA ASN A 333 -13.86 4.97 -13.82
C ASN A 333 -13.05 6.05 -13.09
N LEU A 334 -13.72 7.07 -12.58
CA LEU A 334 -13.12 8.07 -11.69
C LEU A 334 -13.39 7.77 -10.21
N LEU A 335 -12.56 8.33 -9.33
CA LEU A 335 -12.93 8.50 -7.93
C LEU A 335 -14.07 9.52 -7.85
N ALA A 336 -14.99 9.31 -6.91
CA ALA A 336 -16.14 10.19 -6.69
C ALA A 336 -15.75 11.54 -6.07
N SER A 337 -14.62 11.58 -5.36
CA SER A 337 -14.07 12.78 -4.74
C SER A 337 -12.56 12.86 -4.97
N THR A 338 -12.06 14.09 -5.13
CA THR A 338 -10.63 14.41 -5.11
C THR A 338 -10.13 14.75 -3.70
N ALA A 339 -11.04 15.07 -2.77
CA ALA A 339 -10.76 15.19 -1.34
C ALA A 339 -11.09 13.85 -0.68
N VAL A 340 -10.05 13.09 -0.33
CA VAL A 340 -10.13 11.82 0.40
C VAL A 340 -9.36 11.99 1.69
N ASP A 341 -9.97 11.66 2.82
CA ASP A 341 -9.44 11.82 4.17
C ASP A 341 -10.15 10.91 5.19
N GLU A 342 -9.88 11.08 6.49
CA GLU A 342 -10.48 10.29 7.58
C GLU A 342 -12.01 10.40 7.67
N THR A 343 -12.59 11.49 7.16
CA THR A 343 -14.04 11.76 7.14
C THR A 343 -14.69 11.54 5.77
N HIS A 344 -13.89 11.43 4.71
CA HIS A 344 -14.30 11.25 3.33
C HIS A 344 -13.64 9.98 2.75
N PRO A 345 -14.22 8.78 3.01
CA PRO A 345 -13.66 7.53 2.52
C PRO A 345 -13.71 7.44 0.99
N VAL A 346 -12.85 6.58 0.44
CA VAL A 346 -12.77 6.34 -1.01
C VAL A 346 -14.10 5.82 -1.55
N ALA A 347 -14.65 6.53 -2.53
CA ALA A 347 -15.79 6.09 -3.33
C ALA A 347 -15.45 6.17 -4.81
N VAL A 348 -16.02 5.27 -5.61
CA VAL A 348 -15.88 5.23 -7.07
C VAL A 348 -17.12 5.84 -7.71
N ASN A 349 -16.93 6.73 -8.68
CA ASN A 349 -18.03 7.21 -9.52
C ASN A 349 -18.16 6.30 -10.74
N ALA A 350 -19.07 5.33 -10.66
CA ALA A 350 -19.30 4.37 -11.74
C ALA A 350 -19.94 5.00 -13.00
N GLY A 351 -20.49 6.22 -12.91
CA GLY A 351 -21.06 6.95 -14.04
C GLY A 351 -20.05 7.81 -14.81
N ALA A 352 -18.82 7.95 -14.29
CA ALA A 352 -17.78 8.77 -14.91
C ALA A 352 -16.60 7.88 -15.33
N ASN A 353 -16.33 7.83 -16.64
CA ASN A 353 -15.25 7.04 -17.21
C ASN A 353 -13.90 7.74 -17.08
N ALA A 354 -12.84 6.94 -17.00
CA ALA A 354 -11.47 7.46 -17.08
C ALA A 354 -11.07 7.76 -18.54
N GLU A 355 -10.24 8.79 -18.70
CA GLU A 355 -9.83 9.37 -19.98
C GLU A 355 -8.31 9.60 -20.04
N ALA A 356 -7.79 9.73 -21.25
CA ALA A 356 -6.37 10.03 -21.53
C ALA A 356 -6.19 11.38 -22.27
N GLU A 357 -6.84 12.42 -21.76
CA GLU A 357 -7.03 13.71 -22.43
C GLU A 357 -5.82 14.65 -22.36
N GLY A 358 -5.52 15.36 -23.46
CA GLY A 358 -4.57 16.49 -23.45
C GLY A 358 -3.09 16.13 -23.23
N ASN A 359 -2.77 14.85 -23.13
CA ASN A 359 -1.40 14.38 -22.94
C ASN A 359 -0.57 14.50 -24.22
N LYS A 360 0.71 14.84 -24.08
CA LYS A 360 1.63 15.17 -25.17
C LYS A 360 2.88 14.32 -25.11
N LEU A 361 3.38 13.95 -26.29
CA LEU A 361 4.68 13.33 -26.50
C LEU A 361 5.47 14.19 -27.49
N ASN A 362 6.61 14.72 -27.05
CA ASN A 362 7.55 15.47 -27.86
C ASN A 362 8.79 14.61 -28.10
N LEU A 363 9.12 14.35 -29.37
CA LEU A 363 10.29 13.58 -29.77
C LEU A 363 11.21 14.51 -30.57
N SER A 364 12.35 14.87 -30.00
CA SER A 364 13.37 15.71 -30.68
C SER A 364 14.74 15.02 -30.76
N GLY A 365 14.87 13.79 -30.26
CA GLY A 365 16.07 12.97 -30.35
C GLY A 365 15.88 11.60 -29.69
N GLY A 366 16.96 10.80 -29.63
CA GLY A 366 16.94 9.43 -29.09
C GLY A 366 16.36 8.38 -30.04
N THR A 367 16.18 7.17 -29.52
CA THR A 367 15.69 5.99 -30.26
C THR A 367 14.49 5.38 -29.55
N ILE A 368 13.44 5.05 -30.30
CA ILE A 368 12.33 4.22 -29.81
C ILE A 368 12.62 2.76 -30.16
N GLY A 369 12.38 1.85 -29.21
CA GLY A 369 12.58 0.42 -29.40
C GLY A 369 11.76 -0.13 -30.57
N ALA A 370 12.27 -1.17 -31.23
CA ALA A 370 11.53 -1.86 -32.29
C ALA A 370 10.19 -2.37 -31.75
N ASN A 371 9.08 -2.08 -32.45
CA ASN A 371 7.70 -2.34 -32.03
C ASN A 371 7.24 -1.55 -30.78
N GLY A 372 8.01 -0.54 -30.38
CA GLY A 372 7.66 0.36 -29.30
C GLY A 372 6.38 1.15 -29.60
N LYS A 373 5.40 1.03 -28.71
CA LYS A 373 4.17 1.81 -28.81
C LYS A 373 4.42 3.24 -28.32
N ILE A 374 3.93 4.22 -29.07
CA ILE A 374 4.03 5.63 -28.72
C ILE A 374 2.68 6.32 -28.83
N ALA A 375 2.34 7.18 -27.86
CA ALA A 375 1.15 8.02 -27.93
C ALA A 375 1.25 9.26 -27.04
N GLY A 376 0.50 10.31 -27.37
CA GLY A 376 0.26 11.41 -26.44
C GLY A 376 -0.44 10.91 -25.18
N GLY A 377 -1.60 10.27 -25.32
CA GLY A 377 -2.33 9.62 -24.23
C GLY A 377 -2.70 8.19 -24.57
N TYR A 378 -2.73 7.31 -23.58
CA TYR A 378 -3.22 5.95 -23.70
C TYR A 378 -4.16 5.58 -22.55
N ARG A 379 -5.27 4.92 -22.88
CA ARG A 379 -6.18 4.29 -21.93
C ARG A 379 -6.29 2.80 -22.25
N LYS A 380 -6.09 1.95 -21.25
CA LYS A 380 -6.32 0.51 -21.36
C LYS A 380 -7.82 0.25 -21.46
N VAL A 381 -8.24 -0.39 -22.55
CA VAL A 381 -9.62 -0.85 -22.73
C VAL A 381 -9.74 -2.25 -22.12
N TYR A 382 -10.74 -2.45 -21.28
CA TYR A 382 -11.10 -3.78 -20.78
C TYR A 382 -12.26 -4.31 -21.61
N ALA A 383 -12.13 -5.54 -22.10
CA ALA A 383 -13.26 -6.23 -22.74
C ALA A 383 -14.46 -6.21 -21.77
N ALA A 384 -15.63 -5.81 -22.27
CA ALA A 384 -16.85 -5.94 -21.48
C ALA A 384 -17.06 -7.42 -21.19
N SER A 385 -17.32 -7.78 -19.93
CA SER A 385 -17.80 -9.11 -19.60
C SER A 385 -19.19 -9.26 -20.22
N VAL A 386 -19.27 -9.91 -21.38
CA VAL A 386 -20.55 -10.28 -21.99
C VAL A 386 -21.15 -11.39 -21.13
N ALA A 387 -22.16 -11.06 -20.31
CA ALA A 387 -23.03 -12.07 -19.73
C ALA A 387 -23.70 -12.80 -20.90
N SER A 388 -23.46 -14.11 -20.99
CA SER A 388 -23.79 -14.98 -22.10
C SER A 388 -25.21 -14.81 -22.65
N ARG A 389 -25.32 -14.58 -23.97
CA ARG A 389 -26.37 -15.18 -24.78
C ARG A 389 -25.74 -15.96 -25.93
N VAL A 390 -25.87 -17.28 -25.79
CA VAL A 390 -25.78 -18.38 -26.75
C VAL A 390 -25.29 -18.05 -28.18
N GLY A 391 -24.19 -18.69 -28.56
CA GLY A 391 -23.93 -19.16 -29.93
C GLY A 391 -23.28 -18.17 -30.90
N GLY A 392 -21.95 -18.15 -30.95
CA GLY A 392 -21.20 -17.49 -32.04
C GLY A 392 -19.70 -17.42 -31.72
N ARG A 393 -18.84 -17.74 -32.70
CA ARG A 393 -17.37 -17.84 -32.57
C ARG A 393 -16.75 -16.54 -32.05
N ARG A 394 -15.70 -16.70 -31.24
CA ARG A 394 -14.86 -15.62 -30.70
C ARG A 394 -13.84 -15.19 -31.76
N GLU A 395 -13.80 -13.90 -32.06
CA GLU A 395 -12.59 -13.21 -32.52
C GLU A 395 -12.38 -11.99 -31.61
N ASP A 396 -11.17 -11.88 -31.07
CA ASP A 396 -10.77 -10.82 -30.13
C ASP A 396 -10.54 -9.51 -30.89
N GLU A 397 -11.53 -8.61 -30.91
CA GLU A 397 -11.37 -7.27 -31.49
C GLU A 397 -10.73 -6.29 -30.49
N GLN A 398 -9.47 -5.90 -30.75
CA GLN A 398 -8.86 -4.71 -30.15
C GLN A 398 -9.40 -3.45 -30.85
N SER A 399 -10.36 -2.74 -30.24
CA SER A 399 -10.75 -1.41 -30.70
C SER A 399 -9.81 -0.33 -30.14
N GLN A 400 -8.90 0.16 -30.98
CA GLN A 400 -8.13 1.37 -30.71
C GLN A 400 -9.05 2.59 -30.92
N TYR A 401 -9.36 3.31 -29.84
CA TYR A 401 -9.89 4.66 -29.99
C TYR A 401 -8.72 5.57 -30.39
N LEU A 402 -8.56 5.82 -31.70
CA LEU A 402 -7.73 6.91 -32.19
C LEU A 402 -8.44 8.23 -31.80
N GLY A 403 -8.07 8.79 -30.66
CA GLY A 403 -8.37 10.19 -30.37
C GLY A 403 -7.84 11.04 -31.51
N ARG A 404 -8.60 12.07 -31.92
CA ARG A 404 -8.22 12.99 -33.01
C ARG A 404 -6.75 13.39 -32.87
N HIS A 405 -5.94 12.96 -33.83
CA HIS A 405 -4.52 13.26 -33.88
C HIS A 405 -4.31 14.52 -34.71
N ASP A 406 -4.04 15.65 -34.05
CA ASP A 406 -3.33 16.76 -34.69
C ASP A 406 -1.83 16.48 -34.57
N TRP A 407 -1.24 15.96 -35.65
CA TRP A 407 0.21 15.81 -35.77
C TRP A 407 0.79 17.08 -36.41
N GLU A 408 1.58 17.85 -35.66
CA GLU A 408 2.55 18.80 -36.24
C GLU A 408 3.94 18.14 -36.27
N GLN A 409 4.49 17.95 -37.46
CA GLN A 409 5.88 17.54 -37.69
C GLN A 409 6.53 18.65 -38.54
N TYR A 410 7.63 19.25 -38.05
CA TYR A 410 8.32 20.34 -38.74
C TYR A 410 9.41 19.82 -39.70
N GLY A 411 9.27 20.18 -40.99
CA GLY A 411 10.24 20.08 -42.12
C GLY A 411 9.98 18.88 -43.06
N ASN A 412 9.64 18.98 -44.36
CA ASN A 412 9.71 20.03 -45.38
C ASN A 412 8.40 20.09 -46.22
N LEU A 413 7.84 21.31 -46.44
CA LEU A 413 6.99 21.84 -47.54
C LEU A 413 6.00 20.86 -48.28
N ARG A 414 4.68 21.14 -48.40
CA ARG A 414 4.04 22.31 -49.08
C ARG A 414 2.57 22.56 -48.63
N ARG A 415 2.24 23.86 -48.43
CA ARG A 415 0.96 24.64 -48.56
C ARG A 415 -0.38 23.97 -48.21
N LEU A 416 -1.07 24.37 -47.12
CA LEU A 416 -1.92 25.56 -46.82
C LEU A 416 -3.39 25.42 -47.24
N TYR A 417 -4.32 25.38 -46.25
CA TYR A 417 -5.45 26.33 -46.17
C TYR A 417 -5.96 26.47 -44.72
N ARG A 418 -6.08 27.73 -44.27
CA ARG A 418 -6.90 28.16 -43.13
C ARG A 418 -8.37 27.95 -43.47
N GLY A 419 -9.17 27.54 -42.48
CA GLY A 419 -10.62 27.64 -42.51
C GLY A 419 -11.15 27.94 -41.11
N LEU A 420 -11.34 29.23 -40.81
CA LEU A 420 -12.07 29.74 -39.66
C LEU A 420 -13.57 29.75 -40.00
N ARG A 421 -14.41 29.54 -38.97
CA ARG A 421 -15.85 29.90 -38.80
C ARG A 421 -16.95 28.85 -39.09
N ALA A 422 -17.67 28.57 -37.99
CA ALA A 422 -19.10 28.84 -37.71
C ALA A 422 -20.24 28.34 -38.63
N ARG A 423 -21.23 27.68 -37.97
CA ARG A 423 -22.69 27.56 -38.25
C ARG A 423 -23.09 26.97 -39.61
N ASP A 424 -24.17 26.22 -39.82
CA ASP A 424 -25.33 25.72 -39.05
C ASP A 424 -25.78 24.41 -39.74
N GLY A 425 -26.61 23.64 -39.05
CA GLY A 425 -27.33 22.45 -39.54
C GLY A 425 -28.04 21.77 -38.39
#